data_AF-A0A957NLK0-F1
#
_entry.id   AF-A0A957NLK0-F1
#
_cell.length_a   1.000
_cell.length_b   1.000
_cell.length_c   1.000
_cell.angle_alpha   90.00
_cell.angle_beta   90.00
_cell.angle_gamma   90.00
#
_symmetry.space_group_name_H-M   'P 1'
#
loop_
_entity.id
_entity.type
_entity.pdbx_description
1 polymer ?
#
loop_
_entity_poly.entity_id
_entity_poly.type
_entity_poly.pdbx_seq_one_letter_code
_entity_poly.pdbx_strand_id
1 'polypeptide(L)'
;VHQLGFGEIMARGARAAEGLPADLVYAGFSLGVVPAQMLAQTRPGARGALFFYSCVPVAEFGPSWPKDVPVQVHGMDADPFFVGEGDIDAARALIAQAEQGELFLYPGDQHYFADSSLPSYDAEASALLLQRVLAFLAAR
;
A
#
# COMPACT_ATOMS: atom_id res chain seq x y z
N VAL A 1 -26.74 -4.07 7.85
CA VAL A 1 -25.55 -4.12 6.95
C VAL A 1 -24.60 -5.11 7.56
N HIS A 2 -24.31 -6.24 6.91
CA HIS A 2 -23.26 -7.16 7.39
C HIS A 2 -21.92 -6.44 7.21
N GLN A 3 -21.32 -5.95 8.30
CA GLN A 3 -19.93 -5.50 8.28
C GLN A 3 -19.07 -6.74 8.08
N LEU A 4 -18.51 -6.89 6.89
CA LEU A 4 -17.43 -7.84 6.68
C LEU A 4 -16.23 -7.32 7.48
N GLY A 5 -15.76 -8.11 8.45
CA GLY A 5 -14.57 -7.75 9.23
C GLY A 5 -13.30 -7.83 8.39
N PHE A 6 -12.21 -7.24 8.89
CA PHE A 6 -10.88 -7.28 8.27
C PHE A 6 -10.44 -8.69 7.86
N GLY A 7 -10.81 -9.72 8.63
CA GLY A 7 -10.55 -11.12 8.31
C GLY A 7 -11.12 -11.58 6.96
N GLU A 8 -12.33 -11.14 6.61
CA GLU A 8 -12.93 -11.51 5.32
C GLU A 8 -12.30 -10.74 4.15
N ILE A 9 -11.89 -9.49 4.37
CA ILE A 9 -11.16 -8.69 3.36
C ILE A 9 -9.83 -9.38 3.03
N MET A 10 -9.08 -9.80 4.06
CA MET A 10 -7.84 -10.57 3.88
C MET A 10 -8.07 -11.89 3.17
N ALA A 11 -9.08 -12.66 3.59
CA ALA A 11 -9.40 -13.95 2.98
C ALA A 11 -9.78 -13.81 1.50
N ARG A 12 -10.49 -12.75 1.11
CA ARG A 12 -10.80 -12.45 -0.30
C ARG A 12 -9.55 -12.12 -1.10
N GLY A 13 -8.66 -11.29 -0.54
CA GLY A 13 -7.39 -10.96 -1.17
C GLY A 13 -6.52 -12.20 -1.39
N ALA A 14 -6.41 -13.08 -0.38
CA ALA A 14 -5.69 -14.34 -0.50
C ALA A 14 -6.27 -15.22 -1.63
N ARG A 15 -7.59 -15.43 -1.65
CA ARG A 15 -8.26 -16.23 -2.68
C ARG A 15 -8.05 -15.66 -4.09
N ALA A 16 -8.03 -14.34 -4.24
CA ALA A 16 -7.75 -13.70 -5.52
C ALA A 16 -6.33 -13.97 -6.04
N ALA A 17 -5.37 -14.23 -5.14
CA ALA A 17 -3.97 -14.49 -5.47
C ALA A 17 -3.60 -15.98 -5.60
N GLU A 18 -4.42 -16.92 -5.09
CA GLU A 18 -4.12 -18.35 -5.02
C GLU A 18 -3.70 -18.97 -6.36
N GLY A 19 -4.34 -18.58 -7.47
CA GLY A 19 -4.08 -19.11 -8.81
C GLY A 19 -3.06 -18.34 -9.64
N LEU A 20 -2.49 -17.25 -9.11
CA LEU A 20 -1.60 -16.38 -9.87
C LEU A 20 -0.12 -16.80 -9.77
N PRO A 21 0.72 -16.26 -10.67
CA PRO A 21 2.15 -16.08 -10.53
C PRO A 21 2.77 -16.23 -9.15
N ALA A 22 3.92 -16.88 -9.02
CA ALA A 22 4.95 -16.23 -8.18
C ALA A 22 5.41 -14.93 -8.89
N ASP A 23 6.29 -14.16 -8.26
CA ASP A 23 6.90 -12.98 -8.89
C ASP A 23 5.92 -11.84 -9.20
N LEU A 24 5.03 -11.52 -8.26
CA LEU A 24 4.04 -10.44 -8.39
C LEU A 24 4.42 -9.19 -7.59
N VAL A 25 3.95 -8.04 -8.06
CA VAL A 25 3.85 -6.80 -7.27
C VAL A 25 2.44 -6.71 -6.70
N TYR A 26 2.31 -6.43 -5.40
CA TYR A 26 1.02 -6.26 -4.74
C TYR A 26 0.72 -4.78 -4.55
N ALA A 27 -0.37 -4.33 -5.16
CA ALA A 27 -0.85 -2.96 -5.04
C ALA A 27 -2.17 -2.93 -4.27
N GLY A 28 -2.28 -2.01 -3.30
CA GLY A 28 -3.47 -1.86 -2.47
C GLY A 28 -3.84 -0.41 -2.28
N PHE A 29 -5.14 -0.12 -2.31
CA PHE A 29 -5.71 1.22 -2.19
C PHE A 29 -6.62 1.29 -0.96
N SER A 30 -6.33 2.18 0.00
CA SER A 30 -7.06 2.31 1.27
C SER A 30 -7.17 0.93 1.95
N LEU A 31 -8.37 0.46 2.27
CA LEU A 31 -8.61 -0.88 2.83
C LEU A 31 -8.02 -2.02 1.97
N GLY A 32 -7.82 -1.82 0.68
CA GLY A 32 -7.13 -2.78 -0.20
C GLY A 32 -5.65 -2.97 0.14
N VAL A 33 -5.03 -2.07 0.90
CA VAL A 33 -3.66 -2.22 1.43
C VAL A 33 -3.56 -3.41 2.37
N VAL A 34 -4.60 -3.69 3.18
CA VAL A 34 -4.56 -4.79 4.16
C VAL A 34 -4.22 -6.14 3.50
N PRO A 35 -4.96 -6.63 2.49
CA PRO A 35 -4.58 -7.87 1.80
C PRO A 35 -3.32 -7.73 0.95
N ALA A 36 -3.05 -6.57 0.34
CA ALA A 36 -1.85 -6.36 -0.47
C ALA A 36 -0.57 -6.48 0.38
N GLN A 37 -0.56 -5.87 1.55
CA GLN A 37 0.54 -5.91 2.51
C GLN A 37 0.71 -7.30 3.11
N MET A 38 -0.39 -7.95 3.51
CA MET A 38 -0.37 -9.35 3.94
C MET A 38 0.30 -10.24 2.90
N LEU A 39 -0.12 -10.16 1.64
CA LEU A 39 0.44 -10.98 0.56
C LEU A 39 1.91 -10.64 0.26
N ALA A 40 2.28 -9.36 0.22
CA ALA A 40 3.67 -8.95 0.02
C ALA A 40 4.59 -9.44 1.15
N GLN A 41 4.11 -9.48 2.40
CA GLN A 41 4.89 -9.95 3.55
C GLN A 41 4.99 -11.47 3.65
N THR A 42 3.96 -12.21 3.21
CA THR A 42 3.82 -13.64 3.54
C THR A 42 3.93 -14.57 2.35
N ARG A 43 3.68 -14.10 1.12
CA ARG A 43 3.72 -14.94 -0.09
C ARG A 43 5.13 -14.93 -0.68
N PRO A 44 5.83 -16.08 -0.76
CA PRO A 44 7.16 -16.15 -1.34
C PRO A 44 7.21 -15.65 -2.79
N GLY A 45 8.29 -14.96 -3.15
CA GLY A 45 8.50 -14.43 -4.49
C GLY A 45 7.77 -13.10 -4.76
N ALA A 46 7.36 -12.34 -3.74
CA ALA A 46 6.89 -10.97 -3.97
C ALA A 46 8.01 -10.12 -4.61
N ARG A 47 7.72 -9.42 -5.71
CA ARG A 47 8.67 -8.52 -6.40
C ARG A 47 8.61 -7.09 -5.90
N GLY A 48 7.59 -6.75 -5.12
CA GLY A 48 7.44 -5.45 -4.49
C GLY A 48 6.01 -5.19 -4.01
N ALA A 49 5.84 -4.05 -3.34
CA ALA A 49 4.55 -3.60 -2.86
C ALA A 49 4.32 -2.10 -3.11
N LEU A 50 3.06 -1.74 -3.41
CA LEU A 50 2.62 -0.37 -3.63
C LEU A 50 1.39 -0.12 -2.75
N PHE A 51 1.53 0.74 -1.74
CA PHE A 51 0.45 1.08 -0.82
C PHE A 51 0.00 2.51 -1.04
N PHE A 52 -1.29 2.68 -1.31
CA PHE A 52 -1.89 3.97 -1.58
C PHE A 52 -2.82 4.33 -0.41
N TYR A 53 -2.52 5.46 0.20
CA TYR A 53 -3.23 6.17 1.27
C TYR A 53 -3.56 5.30 2.50
N SER A 54 -2.85 4.20 2.72
CA SER A 54 -2.94 3.38 3.93
C SER A 54 -1.66 2.56 4.13
N CYS A 55 -1.39 2.15 5.36
CA CYS A 55 -0.33 1.20 5.71
C CYS A 55 -0.64 0.62 7.09
N VAL A 56 -0.48 -0.69 7.26
CA VAL A 56 -0.66 -1.33 8.57
C VAL A 56 0.69 -1.66 9.21
N PRO A 57 0.77 -1.83 10.55
CA PRO A 57 2.01 -2.27 11.18
C PRO A 57 2.50 -3.59 10.61
N VAL A 58 3.81 -3.69 10.32
CA VAL A 58 4.44 -4.93 9.80
C VAL A 58 4.14 -6.13 10.70
N ALA A 59 4.07 -5.91 12.01
CA ALA A 59 3.79 -6.91 13.04
C ALA A 59 2.44 -7.63 12.86
N GLU A 60 1.50 -7.05 12.12
CA GLU A 60 0.20 -7.69 11.81
C GLU A 60 0.37 -8.98 10.98
N PHE A 61 1.41 -9.05 10.13
CA PHE A 61 1.61 -10.18 9.22
C PHE A 61 2.95 -10.90 9.35
N GLY A 62 3.83 -10.44 10.24
CA GLY A 62 5.10 -11.10 10.48
C GLY A 62 6.03 -10.31 11.40
N PRO A 63 7.14 -10.91 11.84
CA PRO A 63 8.08 -10.27 12.76
C PRO A 63 8.89 -9.14 12.12
N SER A 64 8.99 -9.10 10.79
CA SER A 64 9.76 -8.12 10.04
C SER A 64 9.27 -8.00 8.60
N TRP A 65 9.61 -6.89 7.94
CA TRP A 65 9.42 -6.75 6.50
C TRP A 65 10.39 -7.68 5.75
N PRO A 66 9.99 -8.34 4.64
CA PRO A 66 10.91 -9.18 3.87
C PRO A 66 12.05 -8.36 3.26
N LYS A 67 13.29 -8.82 3.46
CA LYS A 67 14.51 -8.09 3.10
C LYS A 67 14.56 -7.63 1.63
N ASP A 68 14.21 -8.53 0.72
CA ASP A 68 14.37 -8.31 -0.73
C ASP A 68 13.10 -7.77 -1.41
N VAL A 69 12.09 -7.34 -0.65
CA VAL A 69 10.82 -6.84 -1.19
C VAL A 69 10.81 -5.31 -1.16
N PRO A 70 11.01 -4.62 -2.30
CA PRO A 70 10.92 -3.16 -2.35
C PRO A 70 9.48 -2.69 -2.13
N VAL A 71 9.31 -1.48 -1.57
CA VAL A 71 8.00 -0.97 -1.18
C VAL A 71 7.90 0.54 -1.36
N GLN A 72 6.78 1.01 -1.91
CA GLN A 72 6.41 2.41 -1.89
C GLN A 72 5.09 2.60 -1.14
N VAL A 73 5.04 3.63 -0.28
CA VAL A 73 3.81 4.11 0.34
C VAL A 73 3.54 5.53 -0.15
N HIS A 74 2.31 5.80 -0.58
CA HIS A 74 1.89 7.07 -1.14
C HIS A 74 0.71 7.61 -0.35
N GLY A 75 0.79 8.81 0.21
CA GLY A 75 -0.33 9.42 0.93
C GLY A 75 -0.25 10.94 0.90
N MET A 76 -1.38 11.60 1.15
CA MET A 76 -1.39 13.06 1.33
C MET A 76 -0.95 13.44 2.75
N ASP A 77 -0.24 14.57 2.89
CA ASP A 77 0.45 14.97 4.13
C ASP A 77 -0.46 15.52 5.24
N ALA A 78 -1.71 15.83 4.91
CA ALA A 78 -2.76 16.22 5.84
C ALA A 78 -4.03 15.33 5.73
N ASP A 79 -3.94 14.16 5.10
CA ASP A 79 -5.07 13.21 4.99
C ASP A 79 -5.53 12.77 6.40
N PRO A 80 -6.78 13.05 6.80
CA PRO A 80 -7.27 12.74 8.15
C PRO A 80 -7.33 11.24 8.44
N PHE A 81 -7.35 10.38 7.43
CA PHE A 81 -7.27 8.93 7.61
C PHE A 81 -5.81 8.49 7.68
N PHE A 82 -5.03 8.73 6.62
CA PHE A 82 -3.64 8.26 6.56
C PHE A 82 -2.77 8.88 7.66
N VAL A 83 -2.91 10.19 7.92
CA VAL A 83 -2.14 10.89 8.94
C VAL A 83 -2.88 10.91 10.27
N GLY A 84 -4.17 11.22 10.26
CA GLY A 84 -4.94 11.40 11.50
C GLY A 84 -5.22 10.10 12.28
N GLU A 85 -5.38 8.96 11.59
CA GLU A 85 -5.59 7.66 12.24
C GLU A 85 -4.29 6.88 12.50
N GLY A 86 -3.15 7.33 11.97
CA GLY A 86 -1.81 6.83 12.30
C GLY A 86 -1.17 5.87 11.30
N ASP A 87 -1.79 5.62 10.14
CA ASP A 87 -1.19 4.79 9.07
C ASP A 87 0.17 5.34 8.61
N ILE A 88 0.39 6.66 8.66
CA ILE A 88 1.67 7.29 8.36
C ILE A 88 2.80 6.82 9.31
N ASP A 89 2.49 6.53 10.57
CA ASP A 89 3.49 6.06 11.53
C ASP A 89 3.83 4.60 11.27
N ALA A 90 2.84 3.79 10.88
CA ALA A 90 3.08 2.44 10.38
C ALA A 90 3.94 2.47 9.10
N ALA A 91 3.66 3.38 8.17
CA ALA A 91 4.45 3.56 6.95
C ALA A 91 5.90 3.93 7.28
N ARG A 92 6.13 4.93 8.15
CA ARG A 92 7.48 5.32 8.59
C ARG A 92 8.22 4.16 9.24
N ALA A 93 7.56 3.39 10.11
CA ALA A 93 8.16 2.22 10.76
C ALA A 93 8.49 1.09 9.77
N LEU A 94 7.67 0.91 8.73
CA LEU A 94 7.92 -0.04 7.65
C LEU A 94 9.14 0.41 6.82
N ILE A 95 9.17 1.67 6.38
CA ILE A 95 10.29 2.20 5.58
C ILE A 95 11.61 2.13 6.35
N ALA A 96 11.60 2.33 7.67
CA ALA A 96 12.79 2.19 8.50
C ALA A 96 13.37 0.76 8.55
N GLN A 97 12.56 -0.26 8.21
CA GLN A 97 12.97 -1.67 8.17
C GLN A 97 13.28 -2.18 6.76
N ALA A 98 12.69 -1.58 5.72
CA ALA A 98 12.84 -2.02 4.34
C ALA A 98 14.15 -1.51 3.73
N GLU A 99 14.94 -2.40 3.11
CA GLU A 99 16.19 -1.99 2.43
C GLU A 99 15.92 -1.08 1.21
N GLN A 100 14.76 -1.23 0.59
CA GLN A 100 14.31 -0.47 -0.58
C GLN A 100 12.90 0.08 -0.34
N GLY A 101 12.73 0.84 0.74
CA GLY A 101 11.48 1.49 1.12
C GLY A 101 11.44 2.97 0.78
N GLU A 102 10.33 3.44 0.22
CA GLU A 102 10.08 4.87 -0.05
C GLU A 102 8.70 5.28 0.48
N LEU A 103 8.64 6.41 1.20
CA LEU A 103 7.39 7.08 1.58
C LEU A 103 7.27 8.40 0.82
N PHE A 104 6.22 8.51 0.01
CA PHE A 104 5.91 9.71 -0.75
C PHE A 104 4.70 10.42 -0.16
N LEU A 105 4.95 11.64 0.33
CA LEU A 105 3.91 12.54 0.80
C LEU A 105 3.59 13.59 -0.27
N TYR A 106 2.31 13.77 -0.54
CA TYR A 106 1.77 14.76 -1.48
C TYR A 106 1.08 15.87 -0.68
N PRO A 107 1.25 17.16 -1.03
CA PRO A 107 0.53 18.23 -0.35
C PRO A 107 -0.99 18.04 -0.51
N GLY A 108 -1.73 18.03 0.60
CA GLY A 108 -3.20 17.98 0.58
C GLY A 108 -3.80 17.14 1.71
N ASP A 109 -5.13 17.06 1.75
CA ASP A 109 -5.89 16.38 2.81
C ASP A 109 -6.82 15.27 2.29
N GLN A 110 -6.66 14.87 1.02
CA GLN A 110 -7.55 13.93 0.36
C GLN A 110 -7.03 12.49 0.45
N HIS A 111 -7.89 11.58 0.90
CA HIS A 111 -7.56 10.14 0.98
C HIS A 111 -7.48 9.50 -0.41
N TYR A 112 -8.57 9.57 -1.18
CA TYR A 112 -8.66 8.98 -2.52
C TYR A 112 -8.21 9.95 -3.62
N PHE A 113 -7.07 10.63 -3.43
CA PHE A 113 -6.64 11.68 -4.35
C PHE A 113 -6.29 11.18 -5.76
N ALA A 114 -6.02 9.87 -5.90
CA ALA A 114 -5.68 9.23 -7.16
C ALA A 114 -6.88 8.74 -7.99
N ASP A 115 -8.10 8.81 -7.45
CA ASP A 115 -9.30 8.31 -8.13
C ASP A 115 -10.01 9.44 -8.91
N SER A 116 -9.79 9.48 -10.22
CA SER A 116 -10.38 10.49 -11.12
C SER A 116 -11.92 10.50 -11.20
N SER A 117 -12.59 9.51 -10.60
CA SER A 117 -14.06 9.48 -10.53
C SER A 117 -14.62 10.21 -9.30
N LEU A 118 -13.78 10.61 -8.35
CA LEU A 118 -14.18 11.20 -7.08
C LEU A 118 -13.85 12.70 -6.99
N PRO A 119 -14.61 13.49 -6.22
CA PRO A 119 -14.29 14.90 -5.94
C PRO A 119 -12.95 15.12 -5.24
N SER A 120 -12.43 14.08 -4.57
CA SER A 120 -11.11 14.09 -3.91
C SER A 120 -9.94 14.08 -4.88
N TYR A 121 -10.18 13.85 -6.17
CA TYR A 121 -9.15 13.73 -7.19
C TYR A 121 -8.25 14.96 -7.27
N ASP A 122 -6.95 14.75 -7.18
CA ASP A 122 -5.93 15.75 -7.46
C ASP A 122 -5.10 15.30 -8.67
N ALA A 123 -5.24 16.00 -9.79
CA ALA A 123 -4.61 15.60 -11.05
C ALA A 123 -3.09 15.65 -11.01
N GLU A 124 -2.49 16.62 -10.31
CA GLU A 124 -1.04 16.82 -10.26
C GLU A 124 -0.39 15.76 -9.37
N ALA A 125 -0.92 15.56 -8.16
CA ALA A 125 -0.48 14.52 -7.25
C ALA A 125 -0.64 13.13 -7.87
N SER A 126 -1.76 12.89 -8.57
CA SER A 126 -2.00 11.65 -9.30
C SER A 126 -0.99 11.39 -10.41
N ALA A 127 -0.66 12.41 -11.20
CA ALA A 127 0.32 12.27 -12.28
C ALA A 127 1.72 11.93 -11.72
N LEU A 128 2.12 12.58 -10.63
CA LEU A 128 3.40 12.31 -9.97
C LEU A 128 3.43 10.93 -9.31
N LEU A 129 2.33 10.51 -8.67
CA LEU A 129 2.16 9.14 -8.17
C LEU A 129 2.32 8.13 -9.30
N LEU A 130 1.63 8.32 -10.42
CA LEU A 130 1.70 7.41 -11.55
C LEU A 130 3.13 7.31 -12.12
N GLN A 131 3.85 8.44 -12.23
CA GLN A 131 5.25 8.44 -12.67
C GLN A 131 6.13 7.57 -11.76
N ARG A 132 5.99 7.71 -10.44
CA ARG A 132 6.77 6.94 -9.45
C ARG A 132 6.43 5.44 -9.50
N VAL A 133 5.15 5.12 -9.59
CA VAL A 133 4.66 3.73 -9.72
C VAL A 133 5.19 3.09 -11.01
N LEU A 134 5.15 3.77 -12.15
CA LEU A 134 5.66 3.22 -13.40
C LEU A 134 7.18 3.03 -13.36
N ALA A 135 7.92 3.96 -12.76
CA ALA A 135 9.36 3.79 -12.54
C ALA A 135 9.67 2.62 -11.59
N PHE A 136 8.84 2.45 -10.55
CA PHE A 136 8.91 1.29 -9.66
C PHE A 136 8.69 0.00 -10.44
N LEU A 137 7.63 -0.11 -11.22
CA LEU A 137 7.34 -1.33 -11.98
C LEU A 137 8.41 -1.62 -13.05
N ALA A 138 8.97 -0.60 -13.70
CA ALA A 138 9.91 -0.78 -14.80
C ALA A 138 11.27 -1.38 -14.40
N ALA A 139 11.69 -1.27 -13.14
CA ALA A 139 12.97 -1.85 -12.70
C ALA A 139 12.84 -3.27 -12.13
N ARG A 140 11.69 -3.93 -12.34
CA ARG A 140 11.34 -5.23 -11.75
C ARG A 140 11.06 -6.24 -12.87
#